data_AF-A0A928XT32-F1
#
_entry.id   AF-A0A928XT32-F1
#
_cell.length_a   1.000
_cell.length_b   1.000
_cell.length_c   1.000
_cell.angle_alpha   90.00
_cell.angle_beta   90.00
_cell.angle_gamma   90.00
#
_symmetry.space_group_name_H-M   'P 1'
#
loop_
_entity.id
_entity.type
_entity.pdbx_description
1 polymer ?
#
loop_
_entity_poly.entity_id
_entity_poly.type
_entity_poly.pdbx_seq_one_letter_code
_entity_poly.pdbx_strand_id
1 'polypeptide(L)'
;MQTRSRSFTVFAATALIAGALLACKKKTPPPTTDPGTGTGTGTGTGTGTGTGTGTGTGTGTTTPSFDSTKLYKVGETAKAPDFSMTIENVKECKVPYYFKPKKGNIKLGVEVQLEGSADKDVPVNPFYAKVTDGDGYSYTSTFGGCDPELKSVRITKGEKAKGWITFEVPQKASSLKLTYNPFIISTVKQEVKFDLGR
;
A
#
# COMPACT_ATOMS: atom_id res chain seq x y z
N MET A 1 1.54 59.15 13.02
CA MET A 1 2.69 58.87 13.91
C MET A 1 3.42 57.64 13.38
N GLN A 2 4.66 57.85 12.95
CA GLN A 2 5.61 56.80 12.56
C GLN A 2 5.99 55.95 13.77
N THR A 3 6.48 54.72 13.56
CA THR A 3 7.85 54.19 13.83
C THR A 3 7.81 52.69 13.47
N ARG A 4 8.41 52.19 12.37
CA ARG A 4 9.82 51.72 12.19
C ARG A 4 10.30 50.84 13.37
N SER A 5 11.06 49.76 13.28
CA SER A 5 11.79 48.98 12.27
C SER A 5 12.21 47.67 13.00
N ARG A 6 12.76 46.59 12.43
CA ARG A 6 14.06 46.51 11.73
C ARG A 6 14.32 45.05 11.34
N SER A 7 14.75 44.84 10.11
CA SER A 7 15.40 43.63 9.63
C SER A 7 16.73 43.39 10.35
N PHE A 8 17.11 42.12 10.53
CA PHE A 8 18.50 41.72 10.75
C PHE A 8 18.90 40.67 9.70
N THR A 9 19.70 41.13 8.75
CA THR A 9 20.54 40.31 7.87
C THR A 9 21.79 39.92 8.66
N VAL A 10 22.17 38.64 8.65
CA VAL A 10 23.48 38.18 9.15
C VAL A 10 24.23 37.48 8.01
N PHE A 11 25.51 37.82 7.94
CA PHE A 11 26.50 37.56 6.90
C PHE A 11 26.96 36.10 6.79
N ALA A 12 27.50 35.82 5.60
CA ALA A 12 28.20 34.62 5.16
C ALA A 12 29.45 34.26 5.99
N ALA A 13 29.80 32.96 6.00
CA ALA A 13 31.18 32.49 6.16
C ALA A 13 31.36 31.13 5.47
N THR A 14 32.16 31.12 4.40
CA THR A 14 32.77 29.96 3.75
C THR A 14 33.90 29.38 4.60
N ALA A 15 33.99 28.05 4.68
CA ALA A 15 35.23 27.36 5.09
C ALA A 15 35.40 26.04 4.31
N LEU A 16 36.43 26.03 3.46
CA LEU A 16 37.06 24.86 2.84
C LEU A 16 37.97 24.18 3.86
N ILE A 17 37.82 22.87 4.11
CA ILE A 17 38.89 22.03 4.66
C ILE A 17 38.88 20.66 3.96
N ALA A 18 40.02 20.36 3.32
CA ALA A 18 40.39 19.09 2.73
C ALA A 18 40.88 18.11 3.81
N GLY A 19 40.62 16.81 3.63
CA GLY A 19 41.18 15.74 4.46
C GLY A 19 41.12 14.40 3.72
N ALA A 20 42.25 13.99 3.17
CA ALA A 20 42.43 12.75 2.43
C ALA A 20 42.43 11.53 3.40
N LEU A 21 41.58 10.54 3.11
CA LEU A 21 41.66 9.20 3.70
C LEU A 21 42.05 8.20 2.60
N LEU A 22 43.33 7.81 2.61
CA LEU A 22 43.90 6.72 1.83
C LEU A 22 43.39 5.38 2.38
N ALA A 23 42.37 4.80 1.72
CA ALA A 23 41.94 3.42 1.96
C ALA A 23 42.68 2.47 1.01
N CYS A 24 43.42 1.52 1.58
CA CYS A 24 44.07 0.41 0.86
C CYS A 24 43.03 -0.49 0.17
N LYS A 25 42.90 -0.38 -1.15
CA LYS A 25 42.22 -1.40 -1.98
C LYS A 25 43.20 -2.53 -2.27
N LYS A 26 43.09 -3.65 -1.56
CA LYS A 26 43.62 -4.94 -2.04
C LYS A 26 42.83 -5.33 -3.29
N LYS A 27 43.52 -5.44 -4.42
CA LYS A 27 43.00 -5.98 -5.70
C LYS A 27 42.57 -7.43 -5.51
N THR A 28 41.29 -7.71 -5.67
CA THR A 28 40.81 -9.05 -6.01
C THR A 28 40.76 -9.12 -7.55
N PRO A 29 41.37 -10.12 -8.20
CA PRO A 29 41.27 -10.26 -9.65
C PRO A 29 39.82 -10.60 -10.06
N PRO A 30 39.33 -10.07 -11.20
CA PRO A 30 38.02 -10.44 -11.72
C PRO A 30 38.02 -11.91 -12.17
N PRO A 31 36.87 -12.62 -12.11
CA PRO A 31 36.74 -13.92 -12.75
C PRO A 31 36.93 -13.72 -14.26
N THR A 32 37.92 -14.40 -14.82
CA THR A 32 38.13 -14.51 -16.26
C THR A 32 36.96 -15.28 -16.86
N THR A 33 35.96 -14.58 -17.40
CA THR A 33 35.03 -15.16 -18.36
C THR A 33 35.74 -15.21 -19.70
N ASP A 34 36.17 -16.41 -20.06
CA ASP A 34 36.72 -16.73 -21.38
C ASP A 34 35.57 -16.63 -22.41
N PRO A 35 35.66 -15.78 -23.45
CA PRO A 35 34.66 -15.75 -24.51
C PRO A 35 34.90 -16.95 -25.43
N GLY A 36 34.33 -18.10 -25.06
CA GLY A 36 34.32 -19.27 -25.93
C GLY A 36 33.47 -19.03 -27.18
N THR A 37 34.09 -18.93 -28.35
CA THR A 37 33.39 -18.98 -29.65
C THR A 37 33.12 -20.44 -30.03
N GLY A 38 32.05 -21.00 -29.46
CA GLY A 38 31.59 -22.36 -29.77
C GLY A 38 30.39 -22.35 -30.72
N THR A 39 30.50 -23.02 -31.87
CA THR A 39 29.35 -23.40 -32.70
C THR A 39 28.80 -24.73 -32.19
N GLY A 40 27.77 -24.70 -31.34
CA GLY A 40 27.15 -25.89 -30.78
C GLY A 40 25.63 -25.89 -30.94
N THR A 41 25.05 -27.00 -31.37
CA THR A 41 23.61 -27.27 -31.32
C THR A 41 23.28 -27.95 -30.00
N GLY A 42 22.91 -27.17 -28.98
CA GLY A 42 22.55 -27.69 -27.65
C GLY A 42 21.37 -26.94 -27.04
N THR A 43 20.50 -27.65 -26.32
CA THR A 43 19.41 -27.10 -25.52
C THR A 43 19.93 -26.74 -24.13
N GLY A 44 20.34 -25.49 -23.93
CA GLY A 44 20.81 -24.97 -22.64
C GLY A 44 20.25 -23.59 -22.31
N THR A 45 19.99 -23.33 -21.03
CA THR A 45 19.62 -22.01 -20.50
C THR A 45 20.89 -21.24 -20.17
N GLY A 46 21.35 -20.37 -21.08
CA GLY A 46 22.53 -19.53 -20.90
C GLY A 46 22.29 -18.09 -21.33
N THR A 47 22.94 -17.13 -20.66
CA THR A 47 23.01 -15.71 -21.05
C THR A 47 24.28 -15.48 -21.86
N GLY A 48 24.21 -15.63 -23.17
CA GLY A 48 25.31 -15.36 -24.10
C GLY A 48 24.83 -14.64 -25.38
N THR A 49 25.69 -13.86 -26.01
CA THR A 49 25.40 -13.05 -27.22
C THR A 49 25.72 -13.78 -28.53
N GLY A 50 25.36 -15.06 -28.65
CA GLY A 50 25.56 -15.86 -29.85
C GLY A 50 24.39 -15.80 -30.84
N THR A 51 24.65 -15.86 -32.14
CA THR A 51 23.66 -15.92 -33.24
C THR A 51 23.11 -17.34 -33.48
N GLY A 52 22.65 -18.01 -32.41
CA GLY A 52 22.07 -19.35 -32.49
C GLY A 52 20.55 -19.34 -32.75
N THR A 53 20.05 -20.27 -33.57
CA THR A 53 18.62 -20.49 -33.88
C THR A 53 17.91 -21.37 -32.83
N GLY A 54 18.16 -21.14 -31.54
CA GLY A 54 17.56 -21.91 -30.45
C GLY A 54 16.17 -21.41 -30.05
N THR A 55 15.21 -22.31 -29.88
CA THR A 55 13.92 -22.03 -29.22
C THR A 55 14.12 -21.99 -27.70
N GLY A 56 14.40 -20.82 -27.15
CA GLY A 56 14.48 -20.60 -25.70
C GLY A 56 13.10 -20.38 -25.09
N THR A 57 12.70 -21.19 -24.12
CA THR A 57 11.58 -20.90 -23.22
C THR A 57 12.07 -19.93 -22.14
N GLY A 58 11.91 -18.63 -22.40
CA GLY A 58 12.17 -17.61 -21.39
C GLY A 58 11.15 -17.71 -20.26
N THR A 59 11.54 -18.22 -19.10
CA THR A 59 10.81 -17.98 -17.85
C THR A 59 11.04 -16.53 -17.44
N GLY A 60 10.27 -15.63 -18.05
CA GLY A 60 10.15 -14.27 -17.54
C GLY A 60 9.55 -14.33 -16.15
N THR A 61 10.37 -14.18 -15.11
CA THR A 61 9.89 -13.85 -13.77
C THR A 61 9.36 -12.43 -13.83
N THR A 62 8.12 -12.27 -14.29
CA THR A 62 7.37 -11.03 -14.12
C THR A 62 7.03 -10.95 -12.63
N THR A 63 7.84 -10.22 -11.86
CA THR A 63 7.44 -9.79 -10.52
C THR A 63 6.09 -9.07 -10.69
N PRO A 64 4.99 -9.58 -10.12
CA PRO A 64 3.70 -8.92 -10.27
C PRO A 64 3.80 -7.52 -9.66
N SER A 65 3.66 -6.50 -10.51
CA SER A 65 3.60 -5.10 -10.09
C SER A 65 2.26 -4.87 -9.41
N PHE A 66 2.28 -4.27 -8.21
CA PHE A 66 1.06 -3.91 -7.49
C PHE A 66 0.35 -2.76 -8.20
N ASP A 67 -0.89 -3.00 -8.63
CA ASP A 67 -1.75 -1.97 -9.18
C ASP A 67 -2.68 -1.39 -8.11
N SER A 68 -2.30 -0.23 -7.56
CA SER A 68 -3.11 0.54 -6.60
C SER A 68 -4.40 1.14 -7.19
N THR A 69 -4.59 1.06 -8.50
CA THR A 69 -5.82 1.54 -9.18
C THR A 69 -6.89 0.47 -9.31
N LYS A 70 -6.52 -0.81 -9.12
CA LYS A 70 -7.45 -1.93 -9.20
C LYS A 70 -8.56 -1.79 -8.16
N LEU A 71 -9.80 -1.94 -8.62
CA LEU A 71 -11.00 -1.98 -7.80
C LEU A 71 -11.44 -3.45 -7.62
N TYR A 72 -11.36 -3.93 -6.38
CA TYR A 72 -11.72 -5.30 -6.00
C TYR A 72 -13.19 -5.38 -5.61
N LYS A 73 -13.81 -6.56 -5.68
CA LYS A 73 -15.18 -6.77 -5.19
C LYS A 73 -15.19 -7.33 -3.76
N VAL A 74 -16.34 -7.21 -3.08
CA VAL A 74 -16.60 -7.97 -1.84
C VAL A 74 -16.34 -9.47 -2.08
N GLY A 75 -15.61 -10.10 -1.17
CA GLY A 75 -15.15 -11.49 -1.26
C GLY A 75 -13.81 -11.67 -1.97
N GLU A 76 -13.31 -10.68 -2.72
CA GLU A 76 -11.97 -10.73 -3.31
C GLU A 76 -10.89 -10.27 -2.31
N THR A 77 -9.68 -10.84 -2.44
CA THR A 77 -8.52 -10.40 -1.67
C THR A 77 -7.68 -9.42 -2.48
N ALA A 78 -7.56 -8.19 -2.00
CA ALA A 78 -6.58 -7.23 -2.48
C ALA A 78 -5.21 -7.51 -1.84
N LYS A 79 -4.17 -7.59 -2.67
CA LYS A 79 -2.78 -7.83 -2.21
C LYS A 79 -1.95 -6.57 -2.45
N ALA A 80 -1.71 -5.81 -1.39
CA ALA A 80 -0.69 -4.77 -1.37
C ALA A 80 0.68 -5.39 -1.04
N PRO A 81 1.80 -4.69 -1.31
CA PRO A 81 3.13 -5.21 -0.98
C PRO A 81 3.30 -5.65 0.48
N ASP A 82 2.81 -4.86 1.45
CA ASP A 82 3.07 -5.12 2.87
C ASP A 82 1.91 -5.86 3.58
N PHE A 83 0.71 -5.93 2.99
CA PHE A 83 -0.45 -6.62 3.55
C PHE A 83 -1.43 -7.10 2.48
N SER A 84 -2.32 -7.99 2.86
CA SER A 84 -3.53 -8.28 2.08
C SER A 84 -4.78 -7.92 2.88
N MET A 85 -5.86 -7.61 2.16
CA MET A 85 -7.14 -7.25 2.74
C MET A 85 -8.27 -7.89 1.95
N THR A 86 -9.28 -8.38 2.66
CA THR A 86 -10.54 -8.89 2.09
C THR A 86 -11.70 -8.19 2.78
N ILE A 87 -12.70 -7.75 2.01
CA ILE A 87 -14.00 -7.38 2.55
C ILE A 87 -14.88 -8.62 2.51
N GLU A 88 -15.27 -9.13 3.67
CA GLU A 88 -16.08 -10.35 3.75
C GLU A 88 -17.57 -10.05 3.67
N ASN A 89 -17.99 -8.91 4.23
CA ASN A 89 -19.41 -8.60 4.36
C ASN A 89 -19.64 -7.09 4.42
N VAL A 90 -20.81 -6.66 3.91
CA VAL A 90 -21.28 -5.28 3.94
C VAL A 90 -22.74 -5.29 4.37
N LYS A 91 -23.07 -4.61 5.46
CA LYS A 91 -24.45 -4.61 5.99
C LYS A 91 -24.80 -3.34 6.74
N GLU A 92 -26.09 -3.08 6.90
CA GLU A 92 -26.56 -2.08 7.84
C GLU A 92 -26.43 -2.59 9.28
N CYS A 93 -25.79 -1.80 10.14
CA CYS A 93 -25.60 -2.11 11.56
C CYS A 93 -26.81 -1.64 12.36
N LYS A 94 -27.35 -2.55 13.17
CA LYS A 94 -28.33 -2.20 14.20
C LYS A 94 -27.57 -1.58 15.37
N VAL A 95 -27.87 -0.33 15.69
CA VAL A 95 -27.17 0.44 16.72
C VAL A 95 -28.13 0.91 17.80
N PRO A 96 -27.64 1.09 19.04
CA PRO A 96 -28.43 1.70 20.10
C PRO A 96 -28.74 3.17 19.80
N TYR A 97 -29.73 3.73 20.49
CA TYR A 97 -30.28 5.07 20.20
C TYR A 97 -29.23 6.19 20.17
N TYR A 98 -28.22 6.14 21.03
CA TYR A 98 -27.15 7.15 21.10
C TYR A 98 -26.17 7.12 19.92
N PHE A 99 -26.13 6.02 19.16
CA PHE A 99 -25.38 5.91 17.89
C PHE A 99 -26.28 5.97 16.66
N LYS A 100 -27.55 6.33 16.82
CA LYS A 100 -28.51 6.44 15.73
C LYS A 100 -27.97 7.38 14.63
N PRO A 101 -27.99 6.96 13.35
CA PRO A 101 -27.56 7.80 12.26
C PRO A 101 -28.49 9.01 12.08
N LYS A 102 -27.99 10.06 11.41
CA LYS A 102 -28.81 11.21 11.01
C LYS A 102 -30.00 10.75 10.17
N LYS A 103 -31.08 11.54 10.17
CA LYS A 103 -32.28 11.25 9.38
C LYS A 103 -31.90 11.07 7.91
N GLY A 104 -32.32 9.94 7.32
CA GLY A 104 -32.01 9.59 5.93
C GLY A 104 -30.68 8.86 5.72
N ASN A 105 -29.89 8.69 6.78
CA ASN A 105 -28.65 7.92 6.77
C ASN A 105 -28.81 6.57 7.47
N ILE A 106 -27.87 5.68 7.20
CA ILE A 106 -27.70 4.38 7.86
C ILE A 106 -26.30 4.28 8.48
N LYS A 107 -26.13 3.38 9.44
CA LYS A 107 -24.80 2.90 9.84
C LYS A 107 -24.41 1.72 8.95
N LEU A 108 -23.52 1.94 8.00
CA LEU A 108 -23.00 0.90 7.11
C LEU A 108 -21.76 0.27 7.74
N GLY A 109 -21.82 -1.02 8.06
CA GLY A 109 -20.68 -1.81 8.50
C GLY A 109 -20.03 -2.53 7.33
N VAL A 110 -18.70 -2.51 7.30
CA VAL A 110 -17.86 -3.26 6.38
C VAL A 110 -16.95 -4.16 7.19
N GLU A 111 -17.15 -5.48 7.10
CA GLU A 111 -16.31 -6.46 7.78
C GLU A 111 -15.07 -6.75 6.96
N VAL A 112 -13.91 -6.55 7.58
CA VAL A 112 -12.63 -6.67 6.91
C VAL A 112 -11.76 -7.72 7.61
N GLN A 113 -10.97 -8.43 6.82
CA GLN A 113 -9.87 -9.24 7.31
C GLN A 113 -8.58 -8.74 6.64
N LEU A 114 -7.58 -8.42 7.46
CA LEU A 114 -6.23 -8.03 7.04
C LEU A 114 -5.22 -9.08 7.49
N GLU A 115 -4.21 -9.31 6.67
CA GLU A 115 -3.07 -10.18 6.98
C GLU A 115 -1.78 -9.50 6.54
N GLY A 116 -0.79 -9.44 7.43
CA GLY A 116 0.52 -8.88 7.10
C GLY A 116 1.30 -9.81 6.18
N SER A 117 1.97 -9.24 5.18
CA SER A 117 2.76 -10.01 4.19
C SER A 117 4.26 -9.78 4.33
N ALA A 118 4.66 -8.77 5.09
CA ALA A 118 6.05 -8.33 5.27
C ALA A 118 6.46 -8.33 6.75
N ASP A 119 7.76 -8.39 7.01
CA ASP A 119 8.31 -8.28 8.37
C ASP A 119 8.20 -6.84 8.94
N LYS A 120 7.82 -5.88 8.09
CA LYS A 120 7.53 -4.50 8.48
C LYS A 120 6.13 -4.42 9.09
N ASP A 121 6.01 -3.65 10.18
CA ASP A 121 4.71 -3.33 10.79
C ASP A 121 3.74 -2.67 9.80
N VAL A 122 2.55 -3.24 9.73
CA VAL A 122 1.37 -2.63 9.11
C VAL A 122 0.47 -2.12 10.24
N PRO A 123 0.29 -0.79 10.38
CA PRO A 123 -0.64 -0.25 11.36
C PRO A 123 -2.07 -0.45 10.85
N VAL A 124 -2.79 -1.40 11.43
CA VAL A 124 -4.21 -1.59 11.16
C VAL A 124 -5.01 -0.58 11.98
N ASN A 125 -5.89 0.17 11.33
CA ASN A 125 -6.76 1.12 12.01
C ASN A 125 -8.01 1.43 11.15
N PRO A 126 -9.23 1.40 11.71
CA PRO A 126 -10.45 1.75 10.98
C PRO A 126 -10.44 3.18 10.39
N PHE A 127 -9.65 4.12 10.92
CA PHE A 127 -9.53 5.50 10.42
C PHE A 127 -8.72 5.64 9.12
N TYR A 128 -8.02 4.59 8.69
CA TYR A 128 -7.40 4.56 7.36
C TYR A 128 -8.39 4.26 6.23
N ALA A 129 -9.65 3.94 6.57
CA ALA A 129 -10.69 3.67 5.62
C ALA A 129 -11.55 4.91 5.30
N LYS A 130 -11.93 5.04 4.03
CA LYS A 130 -12.93 6.00 3.54
C LYS A 130 -13.89 5.30 2.59
N VAL A 131 -15.15 5.70 2.59
CA VAL A 131 -16.14 5.31 1.59
C VAL A 131 -16.44 6.51 0.70
N THR A 132 -16.51 6.31 -0.62
CA THR A 132 -16.96 7.32 -1.58
C THR A 132 -18.17 6.79 -2.34
N ASP A 133 -19.19 7.60 -2.59
CA ASP A 133 -20.36 7.22 -3.39
C ASP A 133 -20.20 7.56 -4.89
N GLY A 134 -21.21 7.21 -5.68
CA GLY A 134 -21.24 7.49 -7.12
C GLY A 134 -21.23 8.98 -7.48
N ASP A 135 -21.65 9.85 -6.55
CA ASP A 135 -21.67 11.30 -6.71
C ASP A 135 -20.34 11.95 -6.27
N GLY A 136 -19.42 11.16 -5.72
CA GLY A 136 -18.09 11.61 -5.28
C GLY A 136 -18.02 12.11 -3.83
N TYR A 137 -19.10 12.02 -3.06
CA TYR A 137 -19.08 12.37 -1.64
C TYR A 137 -18.29 11.32 -0.86
N SER A 138 -17.45 11.81 0.05
CA SER A 138 -16.58 10.95 0.86
C SER A 138 -17.01 10.93 2.33
N TYR A 139 -17.04 9.73 2.91
CA TYR A 139 -17.44 9.41 4.27
C TYR A 139 -16.26 8.76 4.98
N THR A 140 -15.89 9.29 6.14
CA THR A 140 -14.88 8.68 7.02
C THR A 140 -15.55 7.67 7.95
N SER A 141 -14.75 6.76 8.52
CA SER A 141 -15.25 5.85 9.54
C SER A 141 -15.76 6.60 10.78
N THR A 142 -16.75 6.01 11.45
CA THR A 142 -17.42 6.54 12.64
C THR A 142 -17.45 5.47 13.73
N PHE A 143 -17.45 5.89 14.98
CA PHE A 143 -17.72 5.00 16.11
C PHE A 143 -19.17 4.52 16.13
N GLY A 144 -19.39 3.38 16.78
CA GLY A 144 -20.72 2.83 17.03
C GLY A 144 -21.33 2.21 15.77
N GLY A 145 -21.42 0.88 15.75
CA GLY A 145 -21.80 0.15 14.56
C GLY A 145 -21.93 -1.34 14.81
N CYS A 146 -21.35 -2.13 13.91
CA CYS A 146 -21.33 -3.58 14.01
C CYS A 146 -20.20 -4.04 14.92
N ASP A 147 -20.42 -5.14 15.62
CA ASP A 147 -19.42 -5.76 16.52
C ASP A 147 -18.91 -7.10 15.97
N PRO A 148 -17.64 -7.47 16.22
CA PRO A 148 -16.62 -6.67 16.91
C PRO A 148 -16.01 -5.59 16.00
N GLU A 149 -15.77 -4.38 16.53
CA GLU A 149 -15.06 -3.31 15.80
C GLU A 149 -13.62 -3.73 15.44
N LEU A 150 -13.15 -3.30 14.27
CA LEU A 150 -11.76 -3.43 13.90
C LEU A 150 -10.86 -2.65 14.88
N LYS A 151 -10.04 -3.38 15.63
CA LYS A 151 -9.13 -2.78 16.60
C LYS A 151 -7.93 -2.13 15.91
N SER A 152 -7.40 -1.08 16.55
CA SER A 152 -6.11 -0.52 16.19
C SER A 152 -4.98 -1.41 16.70
N VAL A 153 -4.28 -2.09 15.79
CA VAL A 153 -3.21 -3.04 16.10
C VAL A 153 -2.10 -2.94 15.06
N ARG A 154 -0.94 -3.53 15.34
CA ARG A 154 0.12 -3.73 14.36
C ARG A 154 0.11 -5.20 13.96
N ILE A 155 0.25 -5.46 12.67
CA ILE A 155 0.42 -6.81 12.14
C ILE A 155 1.70 -6.87 11.30
N THR A 156 2.42 -7.97 11.42
CA THR A 156 3.58 -8.35 10.61
C THR A 156 3.23 -9.63 9.83
N LYS A 157 4.22 -10.23 9.18
CA LYS A 157 4.05 -11.38 8.30
C LYS A 157 3.27 -12.54 8.97
N GLY A 158 2.12 -12.86 8.41
CA GLY A 158 1.23 -13.94 8.86
C GLY A 158 0.30 -13.57 10.02
N GLU A 159 0.49 -12.40 10.64
CA GLU A 159 -0.43 -11.90 11.67
C GLU A 159 -1.70 -11.34 11.04
N LYS A 160 -2.84 -11.50 11.73
CA LYS A 160 -4.17 -11.16 11.20
C LYS A 160 -4.91 -10.19 12.11
N ALA A 161 -5.69 -9.31 11.48
CA ALA A 161 -6.67 -8.48 12.16
C ALA A 161 -8.01 -8.61 11.45
N LYS A 162 -9.10 -8.71 12.22
CA LYS A 162 -10.46 -8.80 11.70
C LYS A 162 -11.41 -7.95 12.53
N GLY A 163 -12.37 -7.34 11.86
CA GLY A 163 -13.45 -6.62 12.52
C GLY A 163 -14.22 -5.71 11.58
N TRP A 164 -15.20 -5.03 12.14
CA TRP A 164 -16.07 -4.11 11.41
C TRP A 164 -15.50 -2.69 11.40
N ILE A 165 -15.51 -2.06 10.23
CA ILE A 165 -15.35 -0.62 10.07
C ILE A 165 -16.73 -0.04 9.77
N THR A 166 -17.17 0.96 10.52
CA THR A 166 -18.51 1.53 10.37
C THR A 166 -18.46 2.92 9.76
N PHE A 167 -19.39 3.22 8.87
CA PHE A 167 -19.59 4.52 8.23
C PHE A 167 -21.03 4.98 8.43
N GLU A 168 -21.26 6.29 8.34
CA GLU A 168 -22.60 6.85 8.22
C GLU A 168 -22.79 7.41 6.83
N VAL A 169 -23.65 6.78 6.04
CA VAL A 169 -23.89 7.11 4.62
C VAL A 169 -25.39 7.33 4.38
N PRO A 170 -25.79 8.14 3.39
CA PRO A 170 -27.18 8.21 2.96
C PRO A 170 -27.73 6.82 2.62
N GLN A 171 -28.94 6.51 3.05
CA GLN A 171 -29.55 5.19 2.83
C GLN A 171 -29.62 4.80 1.34
N LYS A 172 -29.77 5.82 0.49
CA LYS A 172 -29.90 5.72 -0.97
C LYS A 172 -28.56 5.88 -1.73
N ALA A 173 -27.45 6.09 -1.03
CA ALA A 173 -26.14 6.17 -1.68
C ALA A 173 -25.83 4.83 -2.37
N SER A 174 -25.28 4.92 -3.57
CA SER A 174 -24.95 3.79 -4.43
C SER A 174 -23.58 3.98 -5.07
N SER A 175 -23.11 2.94 -5.77
CA SER A 175 -21.74 2.85 -6.30
C SER A 175 -20.68 3.07 -5.21
N LEU A 176 -20.95 2.56 -4.01
CA LEU A 176 -20.10 2.79 -2.84
C LEU A 176 -18.76 2.09 -3.02
N LYS A 177 -17.66 2.84 -2.86
CA LYS A 177 -16.29 2.34 -2.94
C LYS A 177 -15.56 2.58 -1.64
N LEU A 178 -14.98 1.54 -1.04
CA LEU A 178 -14.08 1.68 0.08
C LEU A 178 -12.64 1.84 -0.41
N THR A 179 -11.91 2.80 0.17
CA THR A 179 -10.46 2.93 0.04
C THR A 179 -9.84 2.70 1.42
N TYR A 180 -8.82 1.84 1.51
CA TYR A 180 -8.01 1.64 2.71
C TYR A 180 -6.56 2.01 2.41
N ASN A 181 -6.04 3.01 3.12
CA ASN A 181 -4.71 3.56 2.88
C ASN A 181 -3.97 3.77 4.22
N PRO A 182 -3.33 2.71 4.77
CA PRO A 182 -2.57 2.83 6.00
C PRO A 182 -1.31 3.67 5.76
N PHE A 183 -0.92 4.46 6.77
CA PHE A 183 0.32 5.23 6.69
C PHE A 183 1.52 4.31 6.92
N ILE A 184 2.09 3.80 5.83
CA ILE A 184 3.29 2.95 5.84
C ILE A 184 4.39 3.70 5.10
N ILE A 185 5.56 3.82 5.73
CA ILE A 185 6.74 4.37 5.07
C ILE A 185 7.20 3.37 4.00
N SER A 186 6.98 3.72 2.73
CA SER A 186 7.27 2.89 1.56
C SER A 186 7.47 3.77 0.33
N THR A 187 8.24 3.28 -0.64
CA THR A 187 8.38 3.90 -1.96
C THR A 187 7.16 3.63 -2.86
N VAL A 188 6.31 2.68 -2.48
CA VAL A 188 5.09 2.29 -3.18
C VAL A 188 3.88 2.55 -2.30
N LYS A 189 2.85 3.19 -2.86
CA LYS A 189 1.56 3.40 -2.18
C LYS A 189 0.93 2.04 -1.87
N GLN A 190 0.50 1.84 -0.62
CA GLN A 190 -0.09 0.58 -0.15
C GLN A 190 -1.64 0.62 -0.14
N GLU A 191 -2.24 1.49 -0.95
CA GLU A 191 -3.68 1.73 -0.97
C GLU A 191 -4.42 0.64 -1.75
N VAL A 192 -5.49 0.10 -1.16
CA VAL A 192 -6.40 -0.85 -1.80
C VAL A 192 -7.81 -0.28 -1.89
N LYS A 193 -8.55 -0.65 -2.93
CA LYS A 193 -9.90 -0.14 -3.21
C LYS A 193 -10.88 -1.27 -3.47
N PHE A 194 -12.09 -1.15 -2.95
CA PHE A 194 -13.14 -2.14 -3.11
C PHE A 194 -14.45 -1.49 -3.55
N ASP A 195 -15.14 -2.10 -4.49
CA ASP A 195 -16.57 -1.90 -4.75
C ASP A 195 -17.37 -2.67 -3.70
N LEU A 196 -18.27 -1.97 -3.00
CA LEU A 196 -19.09 -2.53 -1.93
C LEU A 196 -20.39 -3.19 -2.44
N GLY A 197 -20.65 -3.14 -3.75
CA GLY A 197 -21.80 -3.81 -4.37
C GLY A 197 -23.15 -3.21 -3.99
N ARG A 198 -23.17 -1.92 -3.66
CA ARG A 198 -24.36 -1.14 -3.26
C ARG A 198 -24.46 0.13 -4.06
#